data_AF-B8LRI7-F1
#
_entry.id   AF-B8LRI7-F1
#
_cell.length_a   1.000
_cell.length_b   1.000
_cell.length_c   1.000
_cell.angle_alpha   90.00
_cell.angle_beta   90.00
_cell.angle_gamma   90.00
#
_symmetry.space_group_name_H-M   'P 1'
#
loop_
_entity.id
_entity.type
_entity.pdbx_description
1 polymer ?
#
loop_
_entity_poly.entity_id
_entity_poly.type
_entity_poly.pdbx_seq_one_letter_code
_entity_poly.pdbx_strand_id
1 'polypeptide(L)'
;MQADQEAQAHAEAEAGPSGESLPAENGAALCPAPGKKPTRQWAAWTRQEEENFFIALRQVGKNFEKITSRVQSKNKNQVRHYYYRLIKRMNKLLGPGFVVDAKNTKDANAAMLRWWSLLEKHSCSASKLHLKPRRFKTFVTALGHQLLKDR
;
A
#
# COMPACT_ATOMS: atom_id res chain seq x y z
N MET A 1 -7.81 14.52 61.27
CA MET A 1 -7.93 13.46 60.24
C MET A 1 -6.58 13.41 59.54
N GLN A 2 -5.59 12.67 60.07
CA GLN A 2 -5.34 11.23 59.78
C GLN A 2 -5.27 11.01 58.27
N ALA A 3 -4.18 10.57 57.64
CA ALA A 3 -3.17 9.52 57.89
C ALA A 3 -3.13 8.66 56.60
N ASP A 4 -2.09 7.85 56.43
CA ASP A 4 -1.71 7.00 55.26
C ASP A 4 -0.94 7.73 54.15
N GLN A 5 0.39 7.60 53.97
CA GLN A 5 1.41 6.62 54.38
C GLN A 5 1.35 5.25 53.67
N GLU A 6 2.24 5.05 52.69
CA GLU A 6 2.98 3.81 52.34
C GLU A 6 4.14 4.27 51.42
N ALA A 7 5.43 4.35 51.81
CA ALA A 7 6.41 3.36 52.30
C ALA A 7 6.71 2.26 51.24
N GLN A 8 7.85 2.33 50.52
CA GLN A 8 9.13 1.60 50.77
C GLN A 8 9.10 0.14 50.24
N ALA A 9 10.14 -0.53 49.72
CA ALA A 9 11.59 -0.46 49.85
C ALA A 9 12.29 -1.38 48.80
N HIS A 10 13.62 -1.52 48.95
CA HIS A 10 14.61 -2.49 48.38
C HIS A 10 15.56 -1.89 47.34
N ALA A 11 16.78 -1.42 47.68
CA ALA A 11 17.96 -2.02 48.36
C ALA A 11 18.98 -2.63 47.38
N GLU A 12 20.19 -2.01 47.38
CA GLU A 12 21.57 -2.57 47.39
C GLU A 12 21.70 -4.10 47.49
N ALA A 13 22.74 -4.81 47.00
CA ALA A 13 24.12 -4.51 46.64
C ALA A 13 24.77 -5.76 45.94
N GLU A 14 26.10 -5.71 45.77
CA GLU A 14 27.09 -6.81 45.56
C GLU A 14 27.44 -7.13 44.08
N ALA A 15 28.61 -6.80 43.50
CA ALA A 15 30.03 -7.04 43.82
C ALA A 15 30.63 -8.33 43.19
N GLY A 16 31.24 -8.17 41.99
CA GLY A 16 32.40 -8.89 41.41
C GLY A 16 32.41 -10.44 41.28
N PRO A 17 33.47 -11.09 40.71
CA PRO A 17 34.65 -10.56 40.00
C PRO A 17 35.08 -11.36 38.72
N SER A 18 36.20 -10.93 38.13
CA SER A 18 37.21 -11.76 37.43
C SER A 18 36.99 -12.21 35.97
N GLY A 19 37.69 -11.52 35.07
CA GLY A 19 38.74 -12.09 34.20
C GLY A 19 38.37 -13.24 33.27
N GLU A 20 38.23 -12.94 31.98
CA GLU A 20 38.70 -13.85 30.93
C GLU A 20 39.20 -13.06 29.72
N SER A 21 40.49 -13.23 29.44
CA SER A 21 41.20 -12.74 28.26
C SER A 21 40.79 -13.55 27.04
N LEU A 22 40.48 -12.90 25.91
CA LEU A 22 40.44 -13.57 24.61
C LEU A 22 41.31 -12.81 23.58
N PRO A 23 42.05 -13.55 22.72
CA PRO A 23 43.09 -13.01 21.88
C PRO A 23 42.56 -12.51 20.52
N ALA A 24 43.49 -11.92 19.80
CA ALA A 24 43.33 -11.22 18.54
C ALA A 24 43.21 -12.14 17.30
N GLU A 25 42.75 -11.50 16.21
CA GLU A 25 43.02 -11.76 14.78
C GLU A 25 42.47 -13.05 14.12
N ASN A 26 41.40 -12.89 13.33
CA ASN A 26 41.42 -13.00 11.86
C ASN A 26 40.00 -13.15 11.29
N GLY A 27 39.78 -12.57 10.10
CA GLY A 27 38.81 -13.12 9.17
C GLY A 27 37.74 -12.16 8.65
N ALA A 28 38.03 -11.60 7.48
CA ALA A 28 37.10 -11.48 6.37
C ALA A 28 35.80 -10.65 6.56
N ALA A 29 35.85 -9.45 5.97
CA ALA A 29 34.87 -8.97 4.99
C ALA A 29 33.40 -9.38 5.20
N LEU A 30 32.67 -8.58 5.97
CA LEU A 30 31.22 -8.45 5.80
C LEU A 30 30.91 -6.98 5.58
N CYS A 31 30.94 -6.57 4.31
CA CYS A 31 30.23 -5.37 3.88
C CYS A 31 28.74 -5.57 4.23
N PRO A 32 28.13 -4.75 5.10
CA PRO A 32 26.70 -4.84 5.34
C PRO A 32 25.98 -4.45 4.06
N ALA A 33 25.33 -5.45 3.42
CA ALA A 33 24.43 -5.21 2.31
C ALA A 33 23.41 -4.12 2.71
N PRO A 34 23.07 -3.15 1.83
CA PRO A 34 22.19 -2.06 2.18
C PRO A 34 20.83 -2.60 2.63
N GLY A 35 20.56 -2.46 3.91
CA GLY A 35 19.33 -2.88 4.55
C GLY A 35 18.11 -2.39 3.78
N LYS A 36 17.24 -3.32 3.41
CA LYS A 36 15.92 -2.99 2.87
C LYS A 36 15.18 -2.20 3.95
N LYS A 37 15.20 -0.87 3.83
CA LYS A 37 14.44 0.05 4.69
C LYS A 37 13.03 -0.54 4.82
N PRO A 38 12.53 -0.85 6.03
CA PRO A 38 11.17 -1.36 6.18
C PRO A 38 10.25 -0.34 5.53
N THR A 39 9.68 -0.72 4.39
CA THR A 39 8.72 0.12 3.70
C THR A 39 7.57 0.29 4.68
N ARG A 40 7.32 1.52 5.11
CA ARG A 40 6.29 1.87 6.09
C ARG A 40 5.00 1.09 5.78
N GLN A 41 4.71 0.08 6.59
CA GLN A 41 3.66 -0.92 6.36
C GLN A 41 2.28 -0.27 6.17
N TRP A 42 2.05 0.89 6.83
CA TRP A 42 0.82 1.68 6.69
C TRP A 42 0.57 2.21 5.26
N ALA A 43 1.62 2.32 4.44
CA ALA A 43 1.53 2.81 3.07
C ALA A 43 1.17 1.71 2.05
N ALA A 44 1.27 0.43 2.46
CA ALA A 44 0.85 -0.68 1.62
C ALA A 44 -0.67 -0.74 1.58
N TRP A 45 -1.23 -0.83 0.37
CA TRP A 45 -2.63 -1.12 0.15
C TRP A 45 -2.80 -2.64 0.09
N THR A 46 -3.54 -3.19 1.04
CA THR A 46 -3.91 -4.61 1.04
C THR A 46 -5.06 -4.86 0.07
N ARG A 47 -5.21 -6.10 -0.40
CA ARG A 47 -6.29 -6.47 -1.32
C ARG A 47 -7.68 -6.14 -0.75
N GLN A 48 -7.87 -6.33 0.56
CA GLN A 48 -9.12 -6.00 1.24
C GLN A 48 -9.39 -4.49 1.25
N GLU A 49 -8.36 -3.67 1.49
CA GLU A 49 -8.49 -2.21 1.44
C GLU A 49 -8.77 -1.71 0.02
N GLU A 50 -8.14 -2.32 -0.99
CA GLU A 50 -8.44 -2.04 -2.40
C GLU A 50 -9.89 -2.40 -2.71
N GLU A 51 -10.35 -3.58 -2.33
CA GLU A 51 -11.73 -4.02 -2.52
C GLU A 51 -12.74 -3.07 -1.85
N ASN A 52 -12.52 -2.72 -0.59
CA ASN A 52 -13.35 -1.75 0.13
C ASN A 52 -13.36 -0.38 -0.57
N PHE A 53 -12.22 0.06 -1.11
CA PHE A 53 -12.12 1.28 -1.89
C PHE A 53 -12.99 1.21 -3.16
N PHE A 54 -12.92 0.14 -3.94
CA PHE A 54 -13.70 0.01 -5.18
C PHE A 54 -15.19 -0.19 -4.92
N ILE A 55 -15.58 -0.93 -3.87
CA ILE A 55 -16.98 -1.06 -3.43
C ILE A 55 -17.52 0.31 -3.04
N ALA A 56 -16.78 1.08 -2.24
CA ALA A 56 -17.17 2.43 -1.85
C ALA A 56 -17.24 3.37 -3.06
N LEU A 57 -16.23 3.33 -3.95
CA LEU A 57 -16.18 4.13 -5.18
C LEU A 57 -17.39 3.86 -6.08
N ARG A 58 -17.83 2.60 -6.17
CA ARG A 58 -19.02 2.20 -6.93
C ARG A 58 -20.32 2.77 -6.33
N GLN A 59 -20.41 2.85 -5.01
CA GLN A 59 -21.63 3.31 -4.31
C GLN A 59 -21.72 4.83 -4.21
N VAL A 60 -20.62 5.51 -3.90
CA VAL A 60 -20.63 6.96 -3.58
C VAL A 60 -19.98 7.83 -4.65
N GLY A 61 -19.30 7.24 -5.63
CA GLY A 61 -18.53 7.96 -6.65
C GLY A 61 -17.26 8.61 -6.09
N LYS A 62 -16.83 9.74 -6.68
CA LYS A 62 -15.61 10.47 -6.27
C LYS A 62 -15.84 11.29 -4.98
N ASN A 63 -16.28 10.63 -3.91
CA ASN A 63 -16.44 11.21 -2.60
C ASN A 63 -15.46 10.55 -1.61
N PHE A 64 -14.29 11.16 -1.47
CA PHE A 64 -13.19 10.59 -0.69
C PHE A 64 -13.49 10.49 0.81
N GLU A 65 -14.38 11.31 1.35
CA GLU A 65 -14.77 11.24 2.76
C GLU A 65 -15.57 9.98 3.04
N LYS A 66 -16.62 9.73 2.25
CA LYS A 66 -17.41 8.50 2.36
C LYS A 66 -16.60 7.23 2.08
N ILE A 67 -15.65 7.29 1.15
CA ILE A 67 -14.73 6.17 0.88
C ILE A 67 -13.79 5.93 2.07
N THR A 68 -13.29 7.00 2.69
CA THR A 68 -12.44 6.89 3.90
C THR A 68 -13.20 6.24 5.04
N SER A 69 -14.47 6.58 5.26
CA SER A 69 -15.32 5.93 6.29
C SER A 69 -15.54 4.43 6.07
N ARG A 70 -15.41 3.94 4.83
CA ARG A 70 -15.51 2.52 4.48
C ARG A 70 -14.19 1.79 4.65
N VAL A 71 -13.09 2.41 4.23
CA VAL A 71 -11.75 1.81 4.32
C VAL A 71 -11.21 1.88 5.75
N GLN A 72 -11.57 2.92 6.53
CA GLN A 72 -11.24 3.29 7.93
C GLN A 72 -9.74 3.31 8.29
N SER A 73 -8.98 2.34 7.79
CA SER A 73 -7.54 2.16 7.91
C SER A 73 -6.70 3.16 7.10
N LYS A 74 -7.33 4.00 6.27
CA LYS A 74 -6.64 4.93 5.36
C LYS A 74 -7.24 6.33 5.42
N ASN A 75 -6.37 7.34 5.46
CA ASN A 75 -6.75 8.75 5.51
C ASN A 75 -7.29 9.27 4.17
N LYS A 76 -8.11 10.33 4.20
CA LYS A 76 -8.65 11.01 3.00
C LYS A 76 -7.59 11.35 1.96
N ASN A 77 -6.43 11.84 2.40
CA ASN A 77 -5.32 12.13 1.48
C ASN A 77 -4.71 10.87 0.86
N GLN A 78 -4.64 9.75 1.59
CA GLN A 78 -4.15 8.47 1.06
C GLN A 78 -5.13 7.89 0.04
N VAL A 79 -6.43 7.94 0.33
CA VAL A 79 -7.52 7.53 -0.57
C VAL A 79 -7.50 8.38 -1.85
N ARG A 80 -7.43 9.70 -1.71
CA ARG A 80 -7.31 10.63 -2.84
C ARG A 80 -6.05 10.34 -3.66
N HIS A 81 -4.91 10.18 -3.00
CA HIS A 81 -3.65 9.90 -3.66
C HIS A 81 -3.70 8.57 -4.42
N TYR A 82 -4.33 7.54 -3.85
CA TYR A 82 -4.54 6.25 -4.50
C TYR A 82 -5.37 6.38 -5.79
N TYR A 83 -6.49 7.12 -5.74
CA TYR A 83 -7.33 7.40 -6.90
C TYR A 83 -6.54 8.01 -8.07
N TYR A 84 -5.80 9.10 -7.82
CA TYR A 84 -5.04 9.76 -8.88
C TYR A 84 -3.83 8.92 -9.35
N ARG A 85 -3.21 8.14 -8.46
CA ARG A 85 -2.16 7.20 -8.85
C ARG A 85 -2.70 6.12 -9.79
N LEU A 86 -3.93 5.66 -9.58
CA LEU A 86 -4.54 4.63 -10.40
C LEU A 86 -4.83 5.17 -11.81
N ILE A 87 -5.43 6.36 -11.92
CA ILE A 87 -5.61 7.05 -13.21
C ILE A 87 -4.27 7.23 -13.92
N LYS A 88 -3.24 7.72 -13.22
CA LYS A 88 -1.91 7.95 -13.81
C LYS A 88 -1.27 6.64 -14.28
N ARG A 89 -1.45 5.56 -13.52
CA ARG A 89 -1.01 4.22 -13.91
C ARG A 89 -1.74 3.76 -15.16
N MET A 90 -3.07 3.85 -15.21
CA MET A 90 -3.86 3.50 -16.39
C MET A 90 -3.43 4.27 -17.63
N ASN A 91 -3.28 5.60 -17.53
CA ASN A 91 -2.83 6.44 -18.64
C ASN A 91 -1.41 6.06 -19.11
N LYS A 92 -0.50 5.69 -18.19
CA LYS A 92 0.84 5.21 -18.55
C LYS A 92 0.81 3.87 -19.30
N LEU A 93 -0.19 3.04 -19.01
CA LEU A 93 -0.32 1.69 -19.57
C LEU A 93 -1.04 1.66 -20.91
N LEU A 94 -2.10 2.46 -21.03
CA LEU A 94 -2.90 2.57 -22.24
C LEU A 94 -2.22 3.43 -23.32
N GLY A 95 -1.23 4.23 -22.93
CA GLY A 95 -0.47 5.09 -23.85
C GLY A 95 -1.28 6.33 -24.29
N PRO A 96 -0.74 7.14 -25.21
CA PRO A 96 -1.34 8.41 -25.61
C PRO A 96 -2.70 8.28 -26.31
N GLY A 97 -3.08 7.07 -26.74
CA GLY A 97 -4.38 6.81 -27.38
C GLY A 97 -5.56 6.79 -26.41
N PHE A 98 -5.32 6.64 -25.10
CA PHE A 98 -6.37 6.56 -24.09
C PHE A 98 -6.01 7.40 -22.87
N VAL A 99 -6.63 8.57 -22.77
CA VAL A 99 -6.47 9.48 -21.64
C VAL A 99 -7.72 9.41 -20.78
N VAL A 100 -7.61 8.77 -19.61
CA VAL A 100 -8.62 8.84 -18.57
C VAL A 100 -8.47 10.18 -17.87
N ASP A 101 -9.45 11.07 -18.04
CA ASP A 101 -9.44 12.40 -17.42
C ASP A 101 -10.05 12.36 -16.02
N ALA A 102 -9.28 12.78 -15.01
CA ALA A 102 -9.75 12.88 -13.64
C ALA A 102 -10.82 13.97 -13.42
N LYS A 103 -11.02 14.87 -14.39
CA LYS A 103 -12.10 15.86 -14.43
C LYS A 103 -13.44 15.22 -14.78
N ASN A 104 -13.47 14.26 -15.70
CA ASN A 104 -14.66 13.47 -15.97
C ASN A 104 -14.77 12.34 -14.94
N THR A 105 -15.32 12.67 -13.77
CA THR A 105 -15.37 11.74 -12.64
C THR A 105 -16.19 10.49 -12.94
N LYS A 106 -17.19 10.57 -13.83
CA LYS A 106 -18.01 9.43 -14.23
C LYS A 106 -17.19 8.44 -15.05
N ASP A 107 -16.55 8.94 -16.11
CA ASP A 107 -15.68 8.14 -16.97
C ASP A 107 -14.47 7.57 -16.21
N ALA A 108 -13.81 8.40 -15.40
CA ALA A 108 -12.70 7.95 -14.56
C ALA A 108 -13.11 6.84 -13.57
N ASN A 109 -14.27 6.97 -12.93
CA ASN A 109 -14.78 5.94 -12.02
C ASN A 109 -15.13 4.65 -12.78
N ALA A 110 -15.82 4.76 -13.91
CA ALA A 110 -16.15 3.61 -14.76
C ALA A 110 -14.86 2.89 -15.19
N ALA A 111 -13.87 3.64 -15.67
CA ALA A 111 -12.59 3.10 -16.08
C ALA A 111 -11.86 2.36 -14.95
N MET A 112 -11.85 2.93 -13.75
CA MET A 112 -11.25 2.31 -12.57
C MET A 112 -12.00 1.06 -12.09
N LEU A 113 -13.32 1.03 -12.20
CA LEU A 113 -14.11 -0.17 -11.90
C LEU A 113 -13.86 -1.29 -12.90
N ARG A 114 -13.75 -0.97 -14.21
CA ARG A 114 -13.34 -1.93 -15.24
C ARG A 114 -11.95 -2.47 -14.98
N TRP A 115 -11.01 -1.59 -14.65
CA TRP A 115 -9.66 -1.97 -14.20
C TRP A 115 -9.74 -3.01 -13.07
N TRP A 116 -10.48 -2.72 -12.00
CA TRP A 116 -10.65 -3.65 -10.87
C TRP A 116 -11.25 -4.99 -11.28
N SER A 117 -12.34 -5.01 -12.06
CA SER A 117 -12.96 -6.25 -12.51
C SER A 117 -12.03 -7.13 -13.35
N LEU A 118 -11.16 -6.53 -14.18
CA LEU A 118 -10.16 -7.30 -14.91
C LEU A 118 -9.07 -7.85 -13.97
N LEU A 119 -8.68 -7.11 -12.92
CA LEU A 119 -7.71 -7.60 -11.94
C LEU A 119 -8.25 -8.84 -11.22
N GLU A 120 -9.52 -8.81 -10.82
CA GLU A 120 -10.20 -9.94 -10.20
C GLU A 120 -10.23 -11.15 -11.13
N LYS A 121 -10.62 -10.94 -12.40
CA LYS A 121 -10.67 -12.02 -13.41
C LYS A 121 -9.31 -12.68 -13.66
N HIS A 122 -8.22 -11.92 -13.55
CA HIS A 122 -6.87 -12.44 -13.76
C HIS A 122 -6.15 -12.85 -12.46
N SER A 123 -6.82 -12.76 -11.28
CA SER A 123 -6.24 -13.00 -9.95
C SER A 123 -4.88 -12.31 -9.75
N CYS A 124 -4.69 -11.13 -10.36
CA CYS A 124 -3.42 -10.41 -10.37
C CYS A 124 -3.53 -9.13 -9.54
N SER A 125 -2.68 -8.99 -8.52
CA SER A 125 -2.53 -7.71 -7.82
C SER A 125 -1.98 -6.65 -8.79
N ALA A 126 -2.50 -5.42 -8.72
CA ALA A 126 -2.04 -4.27 -9.52
C ALA A 126 -0.51 -4.11 -9.46
N SER A 127 0.05 -4.37 -8.27
CA SER A 127 1.48 -4.28 -7.98
C SER A 127 2.32 -5.37 -8.63
N LYS A 128 1.72 -6.51 -9.04
CA LYS A 128 2.40 -7.63 -9.69
C LYS A 128 2.09 -7.73 -11.19
N LEU A 129 1.28 -6.81 -11.73
CA LEU A 129 0.88 -6.84 -13.13
C LEU A 129 2.09 -6.75 -14.07
N HIS A 130 3.13 -5.99 -13.68
CA HIS A 130 4.38 -5.87 -14.42
C HIS A 130 5.27 -7.14 -14.41
N LEU A 131 5.05 -8.10 -13.50
CA LEU A 131 5.87 -9.32 -13.42
C LEU A 131 5.54 -10.33 -14.53
N LYS A 132 4.43 -10.16 -15.26
CA LYS A 132 3.99 -11.11 -16.29
C LYS A 132 3.70 -10.38 -17.61
N PRO A 133 4.73 -10.10 -18.43
CA PRO A 133 4.61 -9.28 -19.64
C PRO A 133 3.53 -9.75 -20.62
N ARG A 134 3.36 -11.08 -20.77
CA ARG A 134 2.32 -11.67 -21.65
C ARG A 134 0.90 -11.38 -21.14
N ARG A 135 0.64 -11.67 -19.86
CA ARG A 135 -0.67 -11.41 -19.23
C ARG A 135 -0.98 -9.92 -19.14
N PHE A 136 0.05 -9.12 -18.89
CA PHE A 136 -0.02 -7.67 -18.90
C PHE A 136 -0.47 -7.13 -20.26
N LYS A 137 0.10 -7.60 -21.37
CA LYS A 137 -0.33 -7.16 -22.72
C LYS A 137 -1.80 -7.49 -22.95
N THR A 138 -2.22 -8.73 -22.68
CA THR A 138 -3.64 -9.13 -22.80
C THR A 138 -4.55 -8.28 -21.91
N PHE A 139 -4.13 -8.01 -20.68
CA PHE A 139 -4.88 -7.17 -19.74
C PHE A 139 -5.05 -5.74 -20.27
N VAL A 140 -3.96 -5.09 -20.70
CA VAL A 140 -3.98 -3.70 -21.18
C VAL A 140 -4.81 -3.59 -22.46
N THR A 141 -4.68 -4.54 -23.39
CA THR A 141 -5.51 -4.60 -24.59
C THR A 141 -6.99 -4.79 -24.24
N ALA A 142 -7.33 -5.75 -23.36
CA ALA A 142 -8.71 -5.98 -22.96
C ALA A 142 -9.32 -4.76 -22.26
N LEU A 143 -8.54 -4.10 -21.41
CA LEU A 143 -8.95 -2.86 -20.75
C LEU A 143 -9.22 -1.75 -21.77
N GLY A 144 -8.30 -1.49 -22.70
CA GLY A 144 -8.49 -0.47 -23.73
C GLY A 144 -9.74 -0.72 -24.58
N HIS A 145 -10.00 -1.98 -24.95
CA HIS A 145 -11.22 -2.34 -25.68
C HIS A 145 -12.50 -2.11 -24.87
N GLN A 146 -12.48 -2.36 -23.55
CA GLN A 146 -13.63 -2.07 -22.69
C GLN A 146 -13.88 -0.57 -22.56
N LEU A 147 -12.83 0.23 -22.39
CA LEU A 147 -12.96 1.68 -22.29
C LEU A 147 -13.43 2.33 -23.59
N LEU A 148 -13.17 1.71 -24.74
CA LEU A 148 -13.65 2.20 -26.05
C LEU A 148 -15.15 1.96 -26.24
N LYS A 149 -15.72 0.94 -25.60
CA LYS A 149 -17.16 0.64 -25.68
C LYS A 149 -18.02 1.57 -24.82
N ASP A 150 -17.45 2.15 -23.78
CA ASP A 150 -18.14 3.07 -22.86
C ASP A 150 -18.12 4.54 -23.36
N ARG A 151 -17.50 4.81 -24.52
CA ARG A 151 -17.42 6.13 -25.18
C ARG A 151 -18.29 6.21 -26.43
#